data_AF-A0AAN7XVB1-F1
#
_entry.id   AF-A0AAN7XVB1-F1
#
_cell.length_a   1.000
_cell.length_b   1.000
_cell.length_c   1.000
_cell.angle_alpha   90.00
_cell.angle_beta   90.00
_cell.angle_gamma   90.00
#
_symmetry.space_group_name_H-M   'P 1'
#
loop_
_entity.id
_entity.type
_entity.pdbx_description
1 polymer ?
#
loop_
_entity_poly.entity_id
_entity_poly.type
_entity_poly.pdbx_seq_one_letter_code
_entity_poly.pdbx_strand_id
1 'polypeptide(L)'
;MSKQHKVHECSPVEEAATQKKKEISDLLESLRKHFRLLKMTKVQWEDTKRYIQSQVHQSEAAIKEEFEKLHLFLREEENRRLKVLKQEEQIKMQVMCEKLGNIQEQIKTLNSTISDIEVALRAKELTFLQDYKQTKKRVKCTIQEPQCIRDILINSAKHLGSLRFEVWKKMASVVTCVPVTLDPNTAQSNLKLTEELTCVQFSISVNVK
;
A
#
# COMPACT_ATOMS: atom_id res chain seq x y z
N MET A 1 4.11 78.99 -44.90
CA MET A 1 3.07 78.68 -45.90
C MET A 1 1.82 78.26 -45.14
N SER A 2 0.71 78.96 -45.37
CA SER A 2 -0.31 79.35 -44.39
C SER A 2 -1.20 78.23 -43.85
N LYS A 3 -1.49 78.28 -42.53
CA LYS A 3 -2.45 77.45 -41.79
C LYS A 3 -3.90 77.98 -41.84
N GLN A 4 -4.24 78.94 -42.69
CA GLN A 4 -5.57 79.56 -42.69
C GLN A 4 -6.03 79.94 -44.10
N HIS A 5 -6.79 79.06 -44.78
CA HIS A 5 -7.82 79.43 -45.76
C HIS A 5 -8.84 78.27 -45.88
N LYS A 6 -9.96 78.36 -45.15
CA LYS A 6 -11.12 77.45 -45.24
C LYS A 6 -12.15 78.04 -46.21
N VAL A 7 -11.99 77.86 -47.52
CA VAL A 7 -13.07 78.14 -48.51
C VAL A 7 -13.12 77.11 -49.65
N HIS A 8 -12.13 76.23 -49.82
CA HIS A 8 -12.20 75.15 -50.80
C HIS A 8 -11.95 73.79 -50.14
N GLU A 9 -12.83 72.84 -50.43
CA GLU A 9 -12.82 71.44 -49.99
C GLU A 9 -11.75 70.62 -50.73
N CYS A 10 -10.57 71.21 -50.97
CA CYS A 10 -9.45 70.58 -51.65
C CYS A 10 -8.16 70.93 -50.91
N SER A 11 -7.57 69.92 -50.28
CA SER A 11 -6.25 70.01 -49.64
C SER A 11 -5.15 69.86 -50.70
N PRO A 12 -4.00 70.54 -50.58
CA PRO A 12 -2.82 70.26 -51.39
C PRO A 12 -2.43 68.79 -51.29
N VAL A 13 -2.01 68.19 -52.41
CA VAL A 13 -1.68 66.76 -52.50
C VAL A 13 -0.62 66.36 -51.47
N GLU A 14 0.33 67.24 -51.19
CA GLU A 14 1.40 67.05 -50.21
C GLU A 14 0.86 66.99 -48.77
N GLU A 15 -0.12 67.81 -48.41
CA GLU A 15 -0.73 67.81 -47.08
C GLU A 15 -1.59 66.54 -46.86
N ALA A 16 -2.40 66.17 -47.86
CA ALA A 16 -3.20 64.95 -47.83
C ALA A 16 -2.32 63.69 -47.75
N ALA A 17 -1.22 63.65 -48.51
CA ALA A 17 -0.25 62.56 -48.47
C ALA A 17 0.46 62.48 -47.11
N THR A 18 0.78 63.62 -46.50
CA THR A 18 1.43 63.66 -45.18
C THR A 18 0.51 63.15 -44.08
N GLN A 19 -0.77 63.54 -44.11
CA GLN A 19 -1.78 63.05 -43.17
C GLN A 19 -1.97 61.54 -43.30
N LYS A 20 -2.07 61.02 -44.53
CA LYS A 20 -2.20 59.56 -44.78
C LYS A 20 -0.95 58.78 -44.38
N LYS A 21 0.25 59.32 -44.59
CA LYS A 21 1.50 58.74 -44.08
C LYS A 21 1.52 58.66 -42.56
N LYS A 22 1.03 59.69 -41.87
CA LYS A 22 0.92 59.68 -40.41
C LYS A 22 -0.05 58.61 -39.92
N GLU A 23 -1.26 58.53 -40.50
CA GLU A 23 -2.24 57.48 -40.19
C GLU A 23 -1.65 56.07 -40.37
N ILE A 24 -0.95 55.82 -41.47
CA ILE A 24 -0.27 54.54 -41.72
C ILE A 24 0.85 54.29 -40.70
N SER A 25 1.61 55.31 -40.31
CA SER A 25 2.66 55.19 -39.31
C SER A 25 2.10 54.82 -37.93
N ASP A 26 0.99 55.42 -37.52
CA ASP A 26 0.31 55.11 -36.26
C ASP A 26 -0.23 53.66 -36.25
N LEU A 27 -0.82 53.21 -37.37
CA LEU A 27 -1.22 51.82 -37.56
C LEU A 27 -0.04 50.85 -37.49
N LEU A 28 1.10 51.20 -38.11
CA LEU A 28 2.32 50.41 -38.06
C LEU A 28 2.86 50.28 -36.62
N GLU A 29 2.82 51.34 -35.82
CA GLU A 29 3.21 51.27 -34.41
C GLU A 29 2.29 50.37 -33.59
N SER A 30 0.97 50.42 -33.85
CA SER A 30 0.00 49.52 -33.24
C SER A 30 0.32 48.05 -33.58
N LEU A 31 0.58 47.75 -34.85
CA LEU A 31 0.98 46.41 -35.29
C LEU A 31 2.28 45.94 -34.63
N ARG A 32 3.28 46.83 -34.48
CA ARG A 32 4.53 46.51 -33.76
C ARG A 32 4.29 46.21 -32.28
N LYS A 33 3.38 46.94 -31.60
CA LYS A 33 2.99 46.65 -30.22
C LYS A 33 2.29 45.29 -30.12
N HIS A 34 1.36 44.99 -31.02
CA HIS A 34 0.65 43.71 -31.05
C HIS A 34 1.60 42.53 -31.34
N PHE A 35 2.55 42.70 -32.26
CA PHE A 35 3.58 41.70 -32.54
C PHE A 35 4.44 41.38 -31.29
N ARG A 36 4.84 42.41 -30.53
CA ARG A 36 5.57 42.20 -29.26
C ARG A 36 4.73 41.45 -28.24
N LEU A 37 3.45 41.78 -28.11
CA LEU A 37 2.53 41.07 -27.23
C LEU A 37 2.45 39.59 -27.60
N LEU A 38 2.18 39.27 -28.88
CA LEU A 38 2.11 37.89 -29.36
C LEU A 38 3.41 37.11 -29.10
N LYS A 39 4.57 37.74 -29.30
CA LYS A 39 5.87 37.12 -29.03
C LYS A 39 6.05 36.80 -27.54
N MET A 40 5.66 37.71 -26.65
CA MET A 40 5.72 37.48 -25.19
C MET A 40 4.73 36.40 -24.75
N THR A 41 3.49 36.46 -25.22
CA THR A 41 2.46 35.45 -24.93
C THR A 41 2.89 34.06 -25.39
N LYS A 42 3.53 33.93 -26.57
CA LYS A 42 4.05 32.66 -27.05
C LYS A 42 5.06 32.04 -26.08
N VAL A 43 6.02 32.83 -25.57
CA VAL A 43 7.01 32.35 -24.60
C VAL A 43 6.33 31.89 -23.31
N GLN A 44 5.37 32.67 -22.79
CA GLN A 44 4.60 32.29 -21.60
C GLN A 44 3.82 30.98 -21.80
N TRP A 45 3.21 30.78 -22.97
CA TRP A 45 2.49 29.53 -23.27
C TRP A 45 3.43 28.34 -23.42
N GLU A 46 4.64 28.53 -23.96
CA GLU A 46 5.67 27.49 -24.00
C GLU A 46 6.17 27.11 -22.60
N ASP A 47 6.32 28.07 -21.69
CA ASP A 47 6.62 27.81 -20.27
C ASP A 47 5.47 27.06 -19.58
N THR A 48 4.22 27.48 -19.80
CA THR A 48 3.02 26.84 -19.25
C THR A 48 2.91 25.39 -19.71
N LYS A 49 3.15 25.13 -21.01
CA LYS A 49 3.17 23.78 -21.56
C LYS A 49 4.21 22.88 -20.87
N ARG A 50 5.43 23.39 -20.63
CA ARG A 50 6.48 22.67 -19.89
C ARG A 50 6.08 22.41 -18.45
N TYR A 51 5.43 23.38 -17.80
CA TYR A 51 4.95 23.23 -16.43
C TYR A 51 3.89 22.13 -16.30
N ILE A 52 2.91 22.07 -17.21
CA ILE A 52 1.90 21.00 -17.25
C ILE A 52 2.56 19.62 -17.31
N GLN A 53 3.59 19.44 -18.15
CA GLN A 53 4.32 18.18 -18.24
C GLN A 53 5.02 17.83 -16.92
N SER A 54 5.65 18.81 -16.28
CA SER A 54 6.28 18.62 -14.97
C SER A 54 5.27 18.22 -13.89
N GLN A 55 4.08 18.85 -13.87
CA GLN A 55 3.02 18.52 -12.92
C GLN A 55 2.52 17.09 -13.09
N VAL A 56 2.35 16.63 -14.33
CA VAL A 56 1.96 15.24 -14.63
C VAL A 56 3.00 14.28 -14.06
N HIS A 57 4.29 14.50 -14.32
CA HIS A 57 5.35 13.63 -13.81
C HIS A 57 5.43 13.60 -12.28
N GLN A 58 5.28 14.75 -11.62
CA GLN A 58 5.26 14.83 -10.16
C GLN A 58 4.04 14.10 -9.58
N SER A 59 2.86 14.32 -10.14
CA SER A 59 1.63 13.65 -9.70
C SER A 59 1.72 12.14 -9.89
N GLU A 60 2.27 11.69 -11.02
CA GLU A 60 2.48 10.26 -11.28
C GLU A 60 3.44 9.63 -10.27
N ALA A 61 4.54 10.31 -9.93
CA ALA A 61 5.49 9.85 -8.92
C ALA A 61 4.84 9.72 -7.54
N ALA A 62 4.11 10.76 -7.10
CA ALA A 62 3.42 10.75 -5.81
C ALA A 62 2.35 9.64 -5.73
N ILE A 63 1.55 9.44 -6.80
CA ILE A 63 0.59 8.34 -6.86
C ILE A 63 1.29 6.99 -6.71
N LYS A 64 2.39 6.77 -7.43
CA LYS A 64 3.13 5.50 -7.35
C LYS A 64 3.72 5.26 -5.96
N GLU A 65 4.25 6.30 -5.31
CA GLU A 65 4.80 6.20 -3.98
C GLU A 65 3.74 5.80 -2.94
N GLU A 66 2.56 6.43 -2.97
CA GLU A 66 1.47 6.10 -2.06
C GLU A 66 0.97 4.66 -2.25
N PHE A 67 0.85 4.20 -3.50
CA PHE A 67 0.50 2.80 -3.78
C PHE A 67 1.58 1.82 -3.30
N GLU A 68 2.87 2.16 -3.42
CA GLU A 68 3.95 1.31 -2.93
C GLU A 68 3.93 1.19 -1.40
N LYS A 69 3.64 2.28 -0.68
CA LYS A 69 3.43 2.26 0.78
C LYS A 69 2.30 1.31 1.16
N LEU A 70 1.17 1.35 0.46
CA LEU A 70 0.06 0.42 0.67
C LEU A 70 0.42 -1.03 0.34
N HIS A 71 1.15 -1.27 -0.75
CA HIS A 71 1.61 -2.61 -1.12
C HIS A 71 2.60 -3.18 -0.10
N LEU A 72 3.50 -2.36 0.44
CA LEU A 72 4.41 -2.77 1.50
C LEU A 72 3.65 -3.16 2.76
N PHE A 73 2.71 -2.32 3.21
CA PHE A 73 1.85 -2.62 4.35
C PHE A 73 1.12 -3.97 4.18
N LEU A 74 0.54 -4.22 3.01
CA LEU A 74 -0.18 -5.47 2.75
C LEU A 74 0.75 -6.69 2.81
N ARG A 75 1.96 -6.60 2.24
CA ARG A 75 2.98 -7.65 2.30
C ARG A 75 3.42 -7.92 3.75
N GLU A 76 3.63 -6.88 4.54
CA GLU A 76 4.01 -7.02 5.95
C GLU A 76 2.88 -7.65 6.79
N GLU A 77 1.64 -7.22 6.63
CA GLU A 77 0.49 -7.77 7.35
C GLU A 77 0.21 -9.23 6.95
N GLU A 78 0.37 -9.59 5.68
CA GLU A 78 0.32 -10.98 5.20
C GLU A 78 1.40 -11.84 5.88
N ASN A 79 2.66 -11.42 5.81
CA ASN A 79 3.79 -12.13 6.42
C ASN A 79 3.60 -12.30 7.94
N ARG A 80 3.15 -11.25 8.62
CA ARG A 80 2.87 -11.27 10.06
C ARG A 80 1.80 -12.31 10.40
N ARG A 81 0.71 -12.38 9.62
CA ARG A 81 -0.36 -13.36 9.83
C ARG A 81 0.09 -14.79 9.54
N LEU A 82 0.80 -15.02 8.44
CA LEU A 82 1.37 -16.32 8.10
C LEU A 82 2.34 -16.82 9.18
N LYS A 83 3.13 -15.92 9.78
CA LYS A 83 4.00 -16.26 10.91
C LYS A 83 3.21 -16.77 12.12
N VAL A 84 2.10 -16.11 12.48
CA VAL A 84 1.24 -16.55 13.58
C VAL A 84 0.58 -17.90 13.28
N LEU A 85 0.13 -18.12 12.04
CA LEU A 85 -0.40 -19.41 11.61
C LEU A 85 0.65 -20.54 11.72
N LYS A 86 1.87 -20.29 11.26
CA LYS A 86 2.98 -21.25 11.31
C LYS A 86 3.39 -21.58 12.75
N GLN A 87 3.36 -20.60 13.65
CA GLN A 87 3.60 -20.84 15.08
C GLN A 87 2.51 -21.74 15.68
N GLU A 88 1.25 -21.50 15.33
CA GLU A 88 0.14 -22.33 15.79
C GLU A 88 0.26 -23.79 15.29
N GLU A 89 0.61 -23.97 14.01
CA GLU A 89 0.92 -25.28 13.43
C GLU A 89 2.03 -25.99 14.21
N GLN A 90 3.16 -25.32 14.44
CA GLN A 90 4.30 -25.89 15.16
C GLN A 90 3.94 -26.35 16.57
N ILE A 91 3.20 -25.54 17.32
CA ILE A 91 2.77 -25.88 18.68
C ILE A 91 1.86 -27.11 18.67
N LYS A 92 0.88 -27.16 17.77
CA LYS A 92 -0.07 -28.29 17.67
C LYS A 92 0.61 -29.57 17.19
N MET A 93 1.54 -29.46 16.23
CA MET A 93 2.36 -30.57 15.77
C MET A 93 3.23 -31.14 16.89
N GLN A 94 3.87 -30.29 17.69
CA GLN A 94 4.69 -30.74 18.81
C GLN A 94 3.87 -31.57 19.82
N VAL A 95 2.69 -31.07 20.19
CA VAL A 95 1.77 -31.81 21.08
C VAL A 95 1.38 -33.16 20.48
N MET A 96 1.10 -33.21 19.17
CA MET A 96 0.76 -34.47 18.51
C MET A 96 1.93 -35.46 18.48
N CYS A 97 3.15 -35.01 18.21
CA CYS A 97 4.34 -35.84 18.23
C CYS A 97 4.56 -36.48 19.61
N GLU A 98 4.41 -35.69 20.68
CA GLU A 98 4.54 -36.19 22.06
C GLU A 98 3.47 -37.23 22.41
N LYS A 99 2.21 -36.97 22.02
CA LYS A 99 1.09 -37.89 22.27
C LYS A 99 1.25 -39.21 21.49
N LEU A 100 1.68 -39.13 20.24
CA LEU A 100 1.99 -40.32 19.43
C LEU A 100 3.16 -41.11 20.02
N GLY A 101 4.21 -40.43 20.46
CA GLY A 101 5.36 -41.08 21.12
C GLY A 101 4.95 -41.82 22.39
N ASN A 102 4.11 -41.21 23.22
CA ASN A 102 3.59 -41.84 24.44
C ASN A 102 2.75 -43.09 24.10
N ILE A 103 1.82 -42.99 23.16
CA ILE A 103 1.01 -44.14 22.72
C ILE A 103 1.91 -45.26 22.16
N GLN A 104 2.92 -44.91 21.37
CA GLN A 104 3.85 -45.89 20.83
C GLN A 104 4.59 -46.66 21.94
N GLU A 105 4.98 -45.98 23.01
CA GLU A 105 5.65 -46.62 24.15
C GLU A 105 4.69 -47.50 24.97
N GLN A 106 3.44 -47.05 25.15
CA GLN A 106 2.40 -47.87 25.77
C GLN A 106 2.11 -49.14 24.95
N ILE A 107 2.03 -49.03 23.61
CA ILE A 107 1.85 -50.18 22.72
C ILE A 107 3.02 -51.17 22.88
N LYS A 108 4.27 -50.70 22.89
CA LYS A 108 5.45 -51.57 23.10
C LYS A 108 5.40 -52.28 24.44
N THR A 109 5.15 -51.54 25.52
CA THR A 109 5.07 -52.08 26.89
C THR A 109 3.96 -53.12 27.00
N LEU A 110 2.79 -52.84 26.42
CA LEU A 110 1.67 -53.76 26.42
C LEU A 110 1.96 -55.02 25.59
N ASN A 111 2.53 -54.88 24.40
CA ASN A 111 2.93 -56.01 23.57
C ASN A 111 3.95 -56.93 24.27
N SER A 112 4.93 -56.35 24.96
CA SER A 112 5.89 -57.12 25.77
C SER A 112 5.18 -57.86 26.91
N THR A 113 4.24 -57.19 27.59
CA THR A 113 3.48 -57.80 28.70
C THR A 113 2.61 -58.95 28.21
N ILE A 114 1.93 -58.78 27.07
CA ILE A 114 1.12 -59.84 26.44
C ILE A 114 2.02 -61.03 26.08
N SER A 115 3.17 -60.79 25.44
CA SER A 115 4.11 -61.84 25.04
C SER A 115 4.63 -62.63 26.24
N ASP A 116 5.01 -61.95 27.33
CA ASP A 116 5.44 -62.58 28.58
C ASP A 116 4.34 -63.48 29.18
N ILE A 117 3.10 -62.99 29.19
CA ILE A 117 1.94 -63.75 29.71
C ILE A 117 1.70 -64.98 28.83
N GLU A 118 1.74 -64.85 27.51
CA GLU A 118 1.58 -65.97 26.59
C GLU A 118 2.67 -67.04 26.77
N VAL A 119 3.93 -66.63 27.00
CA VAL A 119 5.02 -67.57 27.31
C VAL A 119 4.76 -68.30 28.62
N ALA A 120 4.35 -67.59 29.67
CA ALA A 120 4.01 -68.19 30.95
C ALA A 120 2.86 -69.21 30.82
N LEU A 121 1.84 -68.91 30.01
CA LEU A 121 0.72 -69.82 29.75
C LEU A 121 1.12 -71.09 28.97
N ARG A 122 2.20 -71.06 28.21
CA ARG A 122 2.76 -72.23 27.49
C ARG A 122 3.72 -73.06 28.34
N ALA A 123 4.08 -72.61 29.54
CA ALA A 123 5.01 -73.32 30.43
C ALA A 123 4.40 -74.61 31.01
N LYS A 124 5.23 -75.55 31.46
CA LYS A 124 4.79 -76.80 32.13
C LYS A 124 4.11 -76.49 33.47
N GLU A 125 3.28 -77.40 33.99
CA GLU A 125 2.40 -77.12 35.14
C GLU A 125 3.16 -76.66 36.38
N LEU A 126 4.26 -77.33 36.73
CA LEU A 126 5.06 -76.98 37.92
C LEU A 126 5.68 -75.57 37.80
N THR A 127 6.24 -75.22 36.64
CA THR A 127 6.83 -73.90 36.37
C THR A 127 5.78 -72.79 36.32
N PHE A 128 4.63 -73.06 35.72
CA PHE A 128 3.51 -72.11 35.70
C PHE A 128 2.99 -71.81 37.10
N LEU A 129 2.83 -72.83 37.95
CA LEU A 129 2.38 -72.65 39.33
C LEU A 129 3.37 -71.86 40.19
N GLN A 130 4.68 -72.01 39.95
CA GLN A 130 5.71 -71.20 40.59
C GLN A 130 5.60 -69.71 40.21
N ASP A 131 5.40 -69.42 38.92
CA ASP A 131 5.37 -68.04 38.39
C ASP A 131 3.96 -67.39 38.40
N TYR A 132 2.93 -68.13 38.80
CA TYR A 132 1.52 -67.71 38.74
C TYR A 132 1.28 -66.38 39.45
N LYS A 133 1.82 -66.20 40.65
CA LYS A 133 1.63 -64.97 41.43
C LYS A 133 2.20 -63.74 40.72
N GLN A 134 3.36 -63.90 40.08
CA GLN A 134 4.02 -62.82 39.35
C GLN A 134 3.25 -62.49 38.06
N THR A 135 2.87 -63.51 37.30
CA THR A 135 2.07 -63.37 36.06
C THR A 135 0.73 -62.68 36.34
N LYS A 136 0.01 -63.12 37.39
CA LYS A 136 -1.26 -62.50 37.81
C LYS A 136 -1.11 -61.04 38.22
N LYS A 137 0.02 -60.65 38.81
CA LYS A 137 0.32 -59.25 39.16
C LYS A 137 0.53 -58.40 37.89
N ARG A 138 1.24 -58.93 36.89
CA ARG A 138 1.47 -58.24 35.60
C ARG A 138 0.16 -58.03 34.82
N VAL A 139 -0.72 -59.02 34.81
CA VAL A 139 -2.06 -58.92 34.18
C VAL A 139 -2.90 -57.82 34.83
N LYS A 140 -2.76 -57.60 36.14
CA LYS A 140 -3.48 -56.57 36.88
C LYS A 140 -2.90 -55.16 36.74
N CYS A 141 -1.81 -54.97 36.00
CA CYS A 141 -1.29 -53.63 35.75
C CYS A 141 -2.33 -52.78 35.01
N THR A 142 -2.64 -51.60 35.56
CA THR A 142 -3.57 -50.66 34.94
C THR A 142 -2.92 -50.02 33.72
N ILE A 143 -3.47 -50.27 32.53
CA ILE A 143 -3.11 -49.55 31.31
C ILE A 143 -3.89 -48.22 31.34
N GLN A 144 -3.20 -47.10 31.15
CA GLN A 144 -3.89 -45.81 31.05
C GLN A 144 -4.62 -45.72 29.72
N GLU A 145 -5.88 -45.28 29.74
CA GLU A 145 -6.61 -45.01 28.50
C GLU A 145 -6.02 -43.79 27.78
N PRO A 146 -6.00 -43.79 26.43
CA PRO A 146 -5.59 -42.62 25.67
C PRO A 146 -6.42 -41.39 26.02
N GLN A 147 -5.74 -40.28 26.31
CA GLN A 147 -6.41 -39.02 26.61
C GLN A 147 -7.04 -38.41 25.35
N CYS A 148 -8.27 -37.89 25.48
CA CYS A 148 -8.89 -37.07 24.45
C CYS A 148 -8.16 -35.74 24.31
N ILE A 149 -7.84 -35.34 23.08
CA ILE A 149 -7.18 -34.07 22.77
C ILE A 149 -8.22 -33.12 22.17
N ARG A 150 -8.57 -32.07 22.92
CA ARG A 150 -9.45 -30.99 22.45
C ARG A 150 -8.62 -29.87 21.82
N ASP A 151 -9.23 -29.12 20.90
CA ASP A 151 -8.64 -27.94 20.26
C ASP A 151 -7.28 -28.17 19.60
N ILE A 152 -7.04 -29.38 19.07
CA ILE A 152 -5.75 -29.73 18.45
C ILE A 152 -5.62 -29.25 17.01
N LEU A 153 -6.74 -29.04 16.31
CA LEU A 153 -6.74 -28.59 14.92
C LEU A 153 -6.45 -27.09 14.83
N ILE A 154 -5.97 -26.64 13.66
CA ILE A 154 -5.78 -25.21 13.38
C ILE A 154 -7.10 -24.46 13.56
N ASN A 155 -7.06 -23.35 14.28
CA ASN A 155 -8.20 -22.46 14.46
C ASN A 155 -8.37 -21.58 13.20
N SER A 156 -8.88 -22.17 12.12
CA SER A 156 -9.08 -21.47 10.84
C SER A 156 -9.98 -20.23 10.98
N ALA A 157 -10.95 -20.26 11.90
CA ALA A 157 -11.83 -19.12 12.16
C ALA A 157 -11.05 -17.90 12.68
N LYS A 158 -10.05 -18.10 13.55
CA LYS A 158 -9.16 -17.04 14.04
C LYS A 158 -8.33 -16.40 12.92
N HIS A 159 -7.90 -17.19 11.93
CA HIS A 159 -7.01 -16.70 10.86
C HIS A 159 -7.76 -16.09 9.69
N LEU A 160 -8.90 -16.68 9.32
CA LEU A 160 -9.68 -16.33 8.13
C LEU A 160 -10.91 -15.48 8.45
N GLY A 161 -11.42 -15.54 9.68
CA GLY A 161 -12.58 -14.78 10.12
C GLY A 161 -12.35 -13.28 9.95
N SER A 162 -13.24 -12.62 9.20
CA SER A 162 -13.18 -11.18 8.92
C SER A 162 -11.82 -10.68 8.40
N LEU A 163 -11.03 -11.54 7.75
CA LEU A 163 -9.65 -11.23 7.35
C LEU A 163 -9.53 -9.91 6.59
N ARG A 164 -10.33 -9.74 5.53
CA ARG A 164 -10.32 -8.52 4.70
C ARG A 164 -10.65 -7.26 5.51
N PHE A 165 -11.66 -7.35 6.39
CA PHE A 165 -12.10 -6.23 7.21
C PHE A 165 -11.03 -5.82 8.22
N GLU A 166 -10.42 -6.78 8.91
CA GLU A 166 -9.36 -6.50 9.90
C GLU A 166 -8.11 -5.90 9.25
N VAL A 167 -7.74 -6.35 8.05
CA VAL A 167 -6.63 -5.77 7.28
C VAL A 167 -6.97 -4.32 6.89
N TRP A 168 -8.16 -4.08 6.32
CA TRP A 168 -8.60 -2.74 5.96
C TRP A 168 -8.65 -1.79 7.17
N LYS A 169 -9.17 -2.25 8.31
CA LYS A 169 -9.25 -1.46 9.54
C LYS A 169 -7.87 -1.04 10.05
N LYS A 170 -6.89 -1.94 9.98
CA LYS A 170 -5.49 -1.60 10.32
C LYS A 170 -4.87 -0.65 9.30
N MET A 171 -5.15 -0.87 8.01
CA MET A 171 -4.69 0.03 6.95
C MET A 171 -5.21 1.45 7.17
N ALA A 172 -6.48 1.60 7.56
CA ALA A 172 -7.05 2.90 7.89
C ALA A 172 -6.33 3.61 9.05
N SER A 173 -5.73 2.87 10.00
CA SER A 173 -5.00 3.47 11.12
C SER A 173 -3.60 4.02 10.76
N VAL A 174 -3.05 3.60 9.61
CA VAL A 174 -1.74 4.08 9.13
C VAL A 174 -1.86 5.14 8.03
N VAL A 175 -3.06 5.37 7.51
CA VAL A 175 -3.33 6.42 6.52
C VAL A 175 -3.71 7.71 7.23
N THR A 176 -2.94 8.77 6.99
CA THR A 176 -3.27 10.12 7.49
C THR A 176 -4.32 10.75 6.58
N CYS A 177 -5.55 10.89 7.08
CA CYS A 177 -6.56 11.70 6.40
C CYS A 177 -6.30 13.18 6.74
N VAL A 178 -5.92 13.97 5.73
CA VAL A 178 -5.78 15.42 5.91
C VAL A 178 -7.12 16.06 5.56
N PRO A 179 -7.71 16.88 6.47
CA PRO A 179 -9.08 17.37 6.30
C PRO A 179 -9.23 18.39 5.17
N VAL A 180 -8.12 18.96 4.69
CA VAL A 180 -8.09 19.99 3.66
C VAL A 180 -6.96 19.68 2.67
N THR A 181 -7.29 19.80 1.38
CA THR A 181 -6.34 19.72 0.27
C THR A 181 -6.36 21.05 -0.47
N LEU A 182 -5.20 21.61 -0.77
CA LEU A 182 -5.03 22.88 -1.45
C LEU A 182 -5.02 22.64 -2.96
N ASP A 183 -5.87 23.35 -3.71
CA ASP A 183 -5.92 23.25 -5.17
C ASP A 183 -4.84 24.14 -5.80
N PRO A 184 -3.82 23.57 -6.48
CA PRO A 184 -2.78 24.33 -7.17
C PRO A 184 -3.32 25.29 -8.23
N ASN A 185 -4.48 24.99 -8.83
CA ASN A 185 -5.08 25.84 -9.86
C ASN A 185 -5.63 27.15 -9.28
N THR A 186 -5.94 27.16 -7.98
CA THR A 186 -6.43 28.35 -7.26
C THR A 186 -5.32 29.15 -6.58
N ALA A 187 -4.11 28.60 -6.49
CA ALA A 187 -2.99 29.24 -5.84
C ALA A 187 -2.60 30.56 -6.55
N GLN A 188 -2.24 31.58 -5.76
CA GLN A 188 -1.64 32.80 -6.30
C GLN A 188 -0.23 32.52 -6.81
N SER A 189 0.24 33.28 -7.81
CA SER A 189 1.52 33.02 -8.50
C SER A 189 2.77 33.18 -7.62
N ASN A 190 2.64 33.76 -6.43
CA ASN A 190 3.68 33.88 -5.41
C ASN A 190 3.61 32.77 -4.34
N LEU A 191 2.72 31.78 -4.50
CA LEU A 191 2.55 30.68 -3.56
C LEU A 191 3.05 29.37 -4.19
N LYS A 192 3.70 28.56 -3.36
CA LYS A 192 4.14 27.20 -3.67
C LYS A 192 3.49 26.24 -2.70
N LEU A 193 2.93 25.14 -3.20
CA LEU A 193 2.32 24.09 -2.38
C LEU A 193 3.33 22.96 -2.12
N THR A 194 3.20 22.26 -1.01
CA THR A 194 3.94 21.02 -0.75
C THR A 194 3.41 19.87 -1.61
N GLU A 195 4.16 18.78 -1.69
CA GLU A 195 3.83 17.62 -2.53
C GLU A 195 2.51 16.96 -2.13
N GLU A 196 2.19 16.98 -0.84
CA GLU A 196 0.93 16.45 -0.29
C GLU A 196 -0.24 17.44 -0.43
N LEU A 197 0.00 18.64 -0.98
CA LEU A 197 -0.99 19.70 -1.14
C LEU A 197 -1.66 20.15 0.18
N THR A 198 -0.95 20.05 1.30
CA THR A 198 -1.47 20.39 2.64
C THR A 198 -0.93 21.70 3.19
N CYS A 199 0.22 22.15 2.68
CA CYS A 199 0.93 23.32 3.16
C CYS A 199 1.23 24.30 2.02
N VAL A 200 1.28 25.60 2.36
CA VAL A 200 1.62 26.67 1.44
C VAL A 200 2.87 27.41 1.92
N GLN A 201 3.75 27.72 0.99
CA GLN A 201 4.98 28.47 1.19
C GLN A 201 5.01 29.68 0.26
N PHE A 202 5.54 30.80 0.75
CA PHE A 202 5.77 31.97 -0.08
C PHE A 202 6.99 31.75 -0.97
N SER A 203 6.86 32.04 -2.27
CA SER A 203 7.93 31.96 -3.25
C SER A 203 8.26 33.34 -3.81
N ILE A 204 9.53 33.69 -3.82
CA ILE A 204 10.05 34.95 -4.40
C ILE A 204 10.07 34.87 -5.94
N SER A 205 10.07 33.65 -6.48
CA SER A 205 9.96 33.39 -7.91
C SER A 205 8.49 33.31 -8.32
N VAL A 206 8.10 34.06 -9.36
CA VAL A 206 6.75 34.02 -9.95
C VAL A 206 6.56 32.66 -10.60
N ASN A 207 5.64 31.84 -10.07
CA ASN A 207 5.23 30.60 -10.70
C ASN A 207 4.42 30.94 -11.97
N VAL A 208 4.76 30.26 -13.07
CA VAL A 208 4.05 30.41 -14.34
C VAL A 208 2.63 29.86 -14.15
N LYS A 209 1.63 30.69 -14.45
CA LYS A 209 0.22 30.28 -14.59
C LYS A 209 -0.09 30.08 -16.07
#